data_AF-A0A7Y5J3B6-F1
#
_entry.id   AF-A0A7Y5J3B6-F1
#
_cell.length_a   1.000
_cell.length_b   1.000
_cell.length_c   1.000
_cell.angle_alpha   90.00
_cell.angle_beta   90.00
_cell.angle_gamma   90.00
#
_symmetry.space_group_name_H-M   'P 1'
#
loop_
_entity.id
_entity.type
_entity.pdbx_description
1 polymer ?
#
loop_
_entity_poly.entity_id
_entity_poly.type
_entity_poly.pdbx_seq_one_letter_code
_entity_poly.pdbx_strand_id
1 'polypeptide(L)'
;MKNKHNATDANELFSIAANLGATVAVILLSVFLSLALAFLFEGKFGQFSKSFSGFEKEQKKNPYSASNGNDAYYWIAPNPDKIEHEKQRGQVLYGKKLIAHTSKYLGPKGSVKPISNGLNCQNCHLSAGTAIFGNNYGSVASTYPKFRARSGTKEDIYKRVNDCFERSLNGQPLDTASREMQAIRAYIEFLGSNMPKGEKAHGSGLKDLPYLDRAADPAKGKLVYENLCQSCHQPNGEGVFNETGTEYLYPALWGPHSYNDGAGLYRISNFAKYAKYNMPHG
;
A
#
# COMPACT_ATOMS: atom_id res chain seq x y z
N MET A 1 54.83 -51.83 -42.31
CA MET A 1 54.26 -50.50 -41.99
C MET A 1 54.91 -50.02 -40.69
N LYS A 2 55.74 -48.97 -40.74
CA LYS A 2 56.47 -48.44 -39.56
C LYS A 2 55.59 -47.42 -38.82
N ASN A 3 55.44 -47.61 -37.51
CA ASN A 3 54.66 -46.82 -36.56
C ASN A 3 55.01 -45.32 -36.61
N LYS A 4 54.01 -44.48 -36.87
CA LYS A 4 54.10 -43.01 -36.95
C LYS A 4 53.38 -42.32 -35.78
N HIS A 5 53.31 -42.95 -34.61
CA HIS A 5 52.48 -42.49 -33.47
C HIS A 5 53.21 -42.00 -32.21
N ASN A 6 54.54 -41.86 -32.21
CA ASN A 6 55.30 -41.49 -30.98
C ASN A 6 55.88 -40.06 -30.93
N ALA A 7 55.57 -39.17 -31.88
CA ALA A 7 56.14 -37.81 -31.90
C ALA A 7 55.14 -36.69 -31.55
N THR A 8 53.83 -37.00 -31.48
CA THR A 8 52.77 -36.00 -31.30
C THR A 8 52.41 -35.75 -29.83
N ASP A 9 52.51 -36.76 -28.95
CA ASP A 9 52.11 -36.64 -27.53
C ASP A 9 53.12 -35.89 -26.66
N ALA A 10 54.41 -35.94 -26.97
CA ALA A 10 55.44 -35.25 -26.17
C ALA A 10 55.39 -33.72 -26.32
N ASN A 11 55.02 -33.22 -27.51
CA ASN A 11 54.92 -31.79 -27.78
C ASN A 11 53.66 -31.16 -27.17
N GLU A 12 52.53 -31.89 -27.12
CA GLU A 12 51.32 -31.41 -26.44
C GLU A 12 51.52 -31.30 -24.93
N LEU A 13 52.11 -32.33 -24.29
CA LEU A 13 52.40 -32.31 -22.85
C LEU A 13 53.35 -31.17 -22.45
N PHE A 14 54.36 -30.88 -23.27
CA PHE A 14 55.28 -29.78 -23.04
C PHE A 14 54.59 -28.41 -23.17
N SER A 15 53.67 -28.26 -24.13
CA SER A 15 52.88 -27.03 -24.33
C SER A 15 51.91 -26.76 -23.17
N ILE A 16 51.28 -27.81 -22.62
CA ILE A 16 50.35 -27.70 -21.49
C ILE A 16 51.11 -27.34 -20.21
N ALA A 17 52.26 -27.96 -19.96
CA ALA A 17 53.11 -27.64 -18.81
C ALA A 17 53.67 -26.20 -18.88
N ALA A 18 54.09 -25.74 -20.06
CA ALA A 18 54.55 -24.37 -20.27
C ALA A 18 53.42 -23.34 -20.06
N ASN A 19 52.20 -23.62 -20.56
CA ASN A 19 51.04 -22.75 -20.36
C ASN A 19 50.59 -22.72 -18.89
N LEU A 20 50.60 -23.85 -18.17
CA LEU A 20 50.31 -23.87 -16.73
C LEU A 20 51.33 -23.04 -15.94
N GLY A 21 52.63 -23.19 -16.24
CA GLY A 21 53.69 -22.42 -15.61
C GLY A 21 53.54 -20.91 -15.82
N ALA A 22 53.24 -20.50 -17.05
CA ALA A 22 52.97 -19.09 -17.38
C ALA A 22 51.74 -18.54 -16.65
N THR A 23 50.66 -19.33 -16.54
CA THR A 23 49.42 -18.91 -15.88
C THR A 23 49.61 -18.74 -14.37
N VAL A 24 50.34 -19.66 -13.72
CA VAL A 24 50.68 -19.57 -12.29
C VAL A 24 51.58 -18.35 -12.04
N ALA A 25 52.55 -18.08 -12.92
CA ALA A 25 53.42 -16.91 -12.80
C ALA A 25 52.62 -15.59 -12.89
N VAL A 26 51.65 -15.49 -13.81
CA VAL A 26 50.80 -14.30 -13.93
C VAL A 26 49.91 -14.11 -12.70
N ILE A 27 49.35 -15.18 -12.14
CA ILE A 27 48.54 -15.10 -10.92
C ILE A 27 49.40 -14.64 -9.75
N LEU A 28 50.57 -15.24 -9.54
CA LEU A 28 51.49 -14.84 -8.48
C LEU A 28 51.95 -13.38 -8.63
N LEU A 29 52.24 -12.93 -9.85
CA LEU A 29 52.59 -11.55 -10.13
C LEU A 29 51.42 -10.60 -9.82
N SER A 30 50.18 -10.98 -10.18
CA SER A 30 48.99 -10.18 -9.92
C SER A 30 48.68 -10.06 -8.42
N VAL A 31 48.87 -11.14 -7.66
CA VAL A 31 48.70 -11.16 -6.20
C VAL A 31 49.80 -10.34 -5.53
N PHE A 32 51.05 -10.46 -5.99
CA PHE A 32 52.15 -9.65 -5.48
C PHE A 32 51.95 -8.16 -5.78
N LEU A 33 51.46 -7.82 -6.98
CA LEU A 33 51.19 -6.44 -7.36
C LEU A 33 50.03 -5.85 -6.56
N SER A 34 48.98 -6.62 -6.28
CA SER A 34 47.83 -6.16 -5.47
C SER A 34 48.17 -6.05 -3.99
N LEU A 35 49.00 -6.94 -3.44
CA LEU A 35 49.56 -6.80 -2.08
C LEU A 35 50.52 -5.61 -1.97
N ALA A 36 51.39 -5.40 -2.97
CA ALA A 36 52.27 -4.23 -3.02
C ALA A 36 51.46 -2.93 -3.13
N LEU A 37 50.37 -2.93 -3.91
CA LEU A 37 49.45 -1.79 -3.97
C LEU A 37 48.77 -1.57 -2.60
N ALA A 38 48.30 -2.61 -1.92
CA ALA A 38 47.73 -2.48 -0.58
C ALA A 38 48.72 -1.88 0.44
N PHE A 39 49.99 -2.31 0.41
CA PHE A 39 51.05 -1.74 1.25
C PHE A 39 51.39 -0.28 0.88
N LEU A 40 51.33 0.11 -0.40
CA LEU A 40 51.52 1.50 -0.82
C LEU A 40 50.35 2.42 -0.43
N PHE A 41 49.16 1.86 -0.20
CA PHE A 41 47.95 2.61 0.17
C PHE A 41 47.57 2.57 1.66
N GLU A 42 48.24 1.75 2.48
CA GLU A 42 48.03 1.66 3.94
C GLU A 42 48.21 3.01 4.66
N GLY A 43 49.02 3.93 4.12
CA GLY A 43 49.23 5.26 4.68
C GLY A 43 48.27 6.37 4.20
N LYS A 44 47.52 6.16 3.10
CA LYS A 44 46.66 7.21 2.50
C LYS A 44 45.16 7.00 2.71
N PHE A 45 44.72 5.79 3.03
CA PHE A 45 43.31 5.50 3.31
C PHE A 45 42.84 6.11 4.65
N GLY A 46 43.72 6.18 5.65
CA GLY A 46 43.41 6.80 6.95
C GLY A 46 43.20 8.33 6.91
N GLN A 47 43.73 9.01 5.88
CA GLN A 47 43.55 10.45 5.68
C GLN A 47 42.37 10.75 4.74
N PHE A 48 42.07 9.85 3.79
CA PHE A 48 40.87 9.91 2.96
C PHE A 48 39.58 9.68 3.77
N SER A 49 39.59 8.73 4.72
CA SER A 49 38.45 8.51 5.63
C SER A 49 38.18 9.71 6.54
N LYS A 50 39.24 10.40 7.00
CA LYS A 50 39.14 11.64 7.79
C LYS A 50 38.65 12.85 7.00
N SER A 51 38.82 12.85 5.67
CA SER A 51 38.30 13.88 4.77
C SER A 51 36.82 13.63 4.39
N PHE A 52 36.41 12.36 4.33
CA PHE A 52 35.01 11.97 4.11
C PHE A 52 34.13 12.00 5.37
N SER A 53 34.72 12.02 6.57
CA SER A 53 33.98 12.19 7.83
C SER A 53 33.51 13.64 8.10
N GLY A 54 33.84 14.60 7.22
CA GLY A 54 33.40 16.00 7.28
C GLY A 54 32.10 16.31 6.52
N PHE A 55 31.53 15.34 5.80
CA PHE A 55 30.14 15.40 5.35
C PHE A 55 29.25 14.78 6.42
N GLU A 56 29.15 15.45 7.57
CA GLU A 56 27.94 15.35 8.36
C GLU A 56 26.80 15.75 7.42
N LYS A 57 25.92 14.79 7.14
CA LYS A 57 24.61 15.10 6.56
C LYS A 57 24.05 16.21 7.45
N GLU A 58 23.98 17.42 6.91
CA GLU A 58 23.05 18.42 7.39
C GLU A 58 21.67 17.79 7.19
N GLN A 59 21.26 17.07 8.23
CA GLN A 59 19.98 16.42 8.35
C GLN A 59 19.00 17.59 8.36
N LYS A 60 18.50 17.97 7.18
CA LYS A 60 17.33 18.84 7.06
C LYS A 60 16.34 18.29 8.06
N LYS A 61 16.12 19.02 9.15
CA LYS A 61 15.16 18.64 10.19
C LYS A 61 13.88 18.31 9.45
N ASN A 62 13.55 17.03 9.45
CA ASN A 62 12.25 16.60 8.97
C ASN A 62 11.24 17.37 9.84
N PRO A 63 10.35 18.19 9.27
CA PRO A 63 9.33 18.86 10.07
C PRO A 63 8.41 17.85 10.82
N TYR A 64 8.57 16.55 10.56
CA TYR A 64 7.90 15.44 11.26
C TYR A 64 8.72 14.76 12.36
N SER A 65 9.89 15.26 12.75
CA SER A 65 10.69 14.68 13.85
C SER A 65 11.06 15.70 14.91
N ALA A 66 10.07 16.10 15.70
CA ALA A 66 10.31 16.65 17.03
C ALA A 66 9.13 16.30 17.96
N SER A 67 9.22 15.17 18.65
CA SER A 67 8.69 15.06 20.01
C SER A 67 9.40 13.93 20.76
N ASN A 68 10.03 14.30 21.86
CA ASN A 68 10.57 13.39 22.87
C ASN A 68 9.43 12.53 23.43
N GLY A 69 9.63 11.20 23.48
CA GLY A 69 8.92 10.28 24.40
C GLY A 69 7.41 10.06 24.19
N ASN A 70 7.05 8.82 23.82
CA ASN A 70 5.73 8.19 24.03
C ASN A 70 4.44 8.74 23.38
N ASP A 71 4.46 9.84 22.63
CA ASP A 71 3.30 10.24 21.83
C ASP A 71 3.43 9.75 20.39
N ALA A 72 2.63 8.77 20.00
CA ALA A 72 2.54 8.34 18.61
C ALA A 72 1.95 9.48 17.75
N TYR A 73 2.78 10.17 16.98
CA TYR A 73 2.32 11.14 15.98
C TYR A 73 1.56 10.42 14.87
N TYR A 74 0.26 10.66 14.75
CA TYR A 74 -0.56 10.09 13.69
C TYR A 74 -0.39 10.87 12.37
N TRP A 75 -0.55 10.16 11.25
CA TRP A 75 -0.53 10.77 9.92
C TRP A 75 -1.64 11.82 9.78
N ILE A 76 -1.27 12.95 9.17
CA ILE A 76 -2.19 14.03 8.82
C ILE A 76 -2.33 14.09 7.30
N ALA A 77 -3.57 14.06 6.83
CA ALA A 77 -3.88 14.15 5.41
C ALA A 77 -3.49 15.51 4.82
N PRO A 78 -2.85 15.57 3.64
CA PRO A 78 -2.60 16.83 2.96
C PRO A 78 -3.92 17.49 2.52
N ASN A 79 -3.97 18.82 2.55
CA ASN A 79 -5.16 19.58 2.14
C ASN A 79 -5.15 19.78 0.60
N PRO A 80 -6.13 19.24 -0.16
CA PRO A 80 -6.17 19.38 -1.61
C PRO A 80 -6.37 20.83 -2.09
N ASP A 81 -6.86 21.73 -1.25
CA ASP A 81 -7.05 23.14 -1.62
C ASP A 81 -5.72 23.87 -1.82
N LYS A 82 -4.63 23.33 -1.25
CA LYS A 82 -3.26 23.84 -1.41
C LYS A 82 -2.57 23.39 -2.71
N ILE A 83 -3.27 22.68 -3.60
CA ILE A 83 -2.72 22.32 -4.91
C ILE A 83 -2.80 23.54 -5.84
N GLU A 84 -1.63 24.08 -6.23
CA GLU A 84 -1.52 25.27 -7.07
C GLU A 84 -2.08 25.05 -8.48
N HIS A 85 -1.75 23.92 -9.11
CA HIS A 85 -2.16 23.65 -10.48
C HIS A 85 -3.66 23.32 -10.55
N GLU A 86 -4.45 24.21 -11.15
CA GLU A 86 -5.92 24.13 -11.16
C GLU A 86 -6.45 22.80 -11.71
N LYS A 87 -5.95 22.36 -12.87
CA LYS A 87 -6.37 21.07 -13.48
C LYS A 87 -6.12 19.87 -12.54
N GLN A 88 -4.95 19.82 -11.90
CA GLN A 88 -4.60 18.77 -10.94
C GLN A 88 -5.50 18.84 -9.70
N ARG A 89 -5.70 20.04 -9.16
CA ARG A 89 -6.61 20.28 -8.03
C ARG A 89 -8.03 19.80 -8.36
N GLY A 90 -8.54 20.17 -9.54
CA GLY A 90 -9.86 19.75 -10.01
C GLY A 90 -10.00 18.23 -10.10
N GLN A 91 -8.96 17.54 -10.60
CA GLN A 91 -8.96 16.07 -10.67
C GLN A 91 -8.95 15.42 -9.28
N VAL A 92 -8.12 15.91 -8.36
CA VAL A 92 -8.05 15.42 -6.97
C VAL A 92 -9.37 15.67 -6.23
N LEU A 93 -9.96 16.86 -6.37
CA LEU A 93 -11.25 17.17 -5.76
C LEU A 93 -12.39 16.34 -6.36
N TYR A 94 -12.36 16.03 -7.65
CA TYR A 94 -13.32 15.11 -8.25
C TYR A 94 -13.16 13.68 -7.69
N GLY A 95 -11.92 13.21 -7.54
CA GLY A 95 -11.63 11.92 -6.89
C GLY A 95 -12.15 11.85 -5.45
N LYS A 96 -11.96 12.92 -4.67
CA LYS A 96 -12.53 13.03 -3.31
C LYS A 96 -14.05 12.91 -3.33
N LYS A 97 -14.74 13.57 -4.28
CA LYS A 97 -16.20 13.46 -4.44
C LYS A 97 -16.63 12.05 -4.81
N LEU A 98 -15.89 11.35 -5.68
CA LEU A 98 -16.17 9.96 -6.05
C LEU A 98 -16.00 9.00 -4.86
N ILE A 99 -15.02 9.22 -3.98
CA ILE A 99 -14.86 8.43 -2.75
C ILE A 99 -15.98 8.72 -1.74
N ALA A 100 -16.32 9.99 -1.56
CA ALA A 100 -17.33 10.42 -0.60
C ALA A 100 -18.75 10.03 -1.04
N HIS A 101 -19.07 10.19 -2.32
CA HIS A 101 -20.42 10.04 -2.87
C HIS A 101 -20.44 9.07 -4.04
N THR A 102 -19.76 7.93 -3.92
CA THR A 102 -19.64 6.94 -5.00
C THR A 102 -20.97 6.60 -5.63
N SER A 103 -22.01 6.32 -4.84
CA SER A 103 -23.34 5.93 -5.32
C SER A 103 -24.03 7.02 -6.15
N LYS A 104 -23.80 8.30 -5.82
CA LYS A 104 -24.31 9.43 -6.60
C LYS A 104 -23.79 9.45 -8.04
N TYR A 105 -22.59 8.92 -8.28
CA TYR A 105 -21.98 8.86 -9.61
C TYR A 105 -22.09 7.48 -10.25
N LEU A 106 -21.92 6.43 -9.46
CA LEU A 106 -21.67 5.07 -9.92
C LEU A 106 -22.66 4.02 -9.37
N GLY A 107 -23.57 4.42 -8.49
CA GLY A 107 -24.59 3.56 -7.91
C GLY A 107 -25.82 3.37 -8.79
N PRO A 108 -26.91 2.78 -8.28
CA PRO A 108 -28.09 2.42 -9.09
C PRO A 108 -28.74 3.62 -9.81
N LYS A 109 -28.67 4.82 -9.21
CA LYS A 109 -29.12 6.09 -9.80
C LYS A 109 -27.95 7.03 -10.14
N GLY A 110 -26.77 6.46 -10.38
CA GLY A 110 -25.54 7.19 -10.60
C GLY A 110 -25.58 8.05 -11.86
N SER A 111 -25.08 9.28 -11.78
CA SER A 111 -25.04 10.22 -12.91
C SER A 111 -24.04 9.88 -14.02
N VAL A 112 -23.10 8.97 -13.75
CA VAL A 112 -22.07 8.53 -14.72
C VAL A 112 -22.43 7.16 -15.28
N LYS A 113 -22.57 6.14 -14.41
CA LYS A 113 -22.90 4.77 -14.83
C LYS A 113 -23.39 3.92 -13.66
N PRO A 114 -24.47 3.13 -13.78
CA PRO A 114 -24.93 2.26 -12.71
C PRO A 114 -24.13 0.95 -12.65
N ILE A 115 -22.98 0.96 -11.97
CA ILE A 115 -22.08 -0.21 -11.86
C ILE A 115 -21.89 -0.72 -10.44
N SER A 116 -22.41 -0.01 -9.43
CA SER A 116 -22.24 -0.36 -8.03
C SER A 116 -23.57 -0.39 -7.28
N ASN A 117 -23.54 -0.86 -6.03
CA ASN A 117 -24.66 -0.77 -5.09
C ASN A 117 -24.84 0.66 -4.53
N GLY A 118 -25.70 0.79 -3.52
CA GLY A 118 -26.02 2.05 -2.84
C GLY A 118 -24.89 2.62 -1.96
N LEU A 119 -23.83 1.85 -1.71
CA LEU A 119 -22.75 2.23 -0.79
C LEU A 119 -21.77 3.22 -1.44
N ASN A 120 -21.11 3.97 -0.58
CA ASN A 120 -20.01 4.86 -0.89
C ASN A 120 -18.69 4.29 -0.35
N CYS A 121 -17.57 4.54 -1.02
CA CYS A 121 -16.24 4.15 -0.49
C CYS A 121 -16.04 4.68 0.93
N GLN A 122 -16.54 5.89 1.21
CA GLN A 122 -16.46 6.48 2.54
C GLN A 122 -17.20 5.74 3.65
N ASN A 123 -18.18 4.88 3.32
CA ASN A 123 -18.88 4.09 4.33
C ASN A 123 -17.96 3.08 5.03
N CYS A 124 -16.77 2.81 4.46
CA CYS A 124 -15.72 1.99 5.07
C CYS A 124 -14.38 2.73 5.21
N HIS A 125 -14.15 3.76 4.40
CA HIS A 125 -12.97 4.62 4.39
C HIS A 125 -13.36 6.01 4.91
N LEU A 126 -13.45 6.14 6.23
CA LEU A 126 -14.10 7.28 6.88
C LEU A 126 -13.44 8.62 6.53
N SER A 127 -14.25 9.68 6.50
CA SER A 127 -13.85 11.03 6.09
C SER A 127 -13.16 11.04 4.72
N ALA A 128 -13.75 10.32 3.76
CA ALA A 128 -13.18 10.05 2.44
C ALA A 128 -11.75 9.47 2.47
N GLY A 129 -11.45 8.66 3.48
CA GLY A 129 -10.16 7.98 3.65
C GLY A 129 -9.10 8.85 4.30
N THR A 130 -9.50 9.81 5.14
CA THR A 130 -8.58 10.63 5.95
C THR A 130 -8.61 10.29 7.44
N ALA A 131 -9.59 9.52 7.90
CA ALA A 131 -9.72 9.18 9.32
C ALA A 131 -8.63 8.20 9.81
N ILE A 132 -8.00 8.54 10.94
CA ILE A 132 -7.09 7.65 11.67
C ILE A 132 -7.85 6.40 12.11
N PHE A 133 -7.29 5.21 11.86
CA PHE A 133 -7.93 3.91 12.12
C PHE A 133 -9.30 3.65 11.46
N GLY A 134 -9.72 4.54 10.56
CA GLY A 134 -10.93 4.43 9.73
C GLY A 134 -10.62 4.03 8.29
N ASN A 135 -9.63 3.14 8.09
CA ASN A 135 -9.11 2.73 6.77
C ASN A 135 -8.63 3.91 5.90
N ASN A 136 -7.87 4.87 6.44
CA ASN A 136 -7.32 5.94 5.60
C ASN A 136 -6.41 5.45 4.47
N TYR A 137 -6.22 6.33 3.48
CA TYR A 137 -5.37 6.09 2.31
C TYR A 137 -3.92 6.57 2.47
N GLY A 138 -3.52 7.07 3.65
CA GLY A 138 -2.20 7.68 3.86
C GLY A 138 -1.01 6.80 3.47
N SER A 139 -1.12 5.47 3.61
CA SER A 139 -0.04 4.55 3.23
C SER A 139 -0.03 4.15 1.74
N VAL A 140 -1.00 4.57 0.92
CA VAL A 140 -1.18 3.98 -0.40
C VAL A 140 -0.06 4.40 -1.36
N ALA A 141 0.22 5.69 -1.50
CA ALA A 141 1.27 6.18 -2.41
C ALA A 141 2.67 5.64 -2.06
N SER A 142 2.98 5.54 -0.76
CA SER A 142 4.27 5.05 -0.29
C SER A 142 4.46 3.54 -0.49
N THR A 143 3.38 2.73 -0.38
CA THR A 143 3.49 1.26 -0.32
C THR A 143 3.10 0.53 -1.60
N TYR A 144 2.43 1.17 -2.57
CA TYR A 144 2.06 0.53 -3.84
C TYR A 144 3.12 0.75 -4.95
N PRO A 145 3.23 -0.17 -5.92
CA PRO A 145 2.52 -1.46 -6.03
C PRO A 145 2.94 -2.44 -4.92
N LYS A 146 2.01 -3.30 -4.50
CA LYS A 146 2.19 -4.17 -3.33
C LYS A 146 1.76 -5.61 -3.60
N PHE A 147 2.56 -6.57 -3.13
CA PHE A 147 2.17 -7.98 -3.18
C PHE A 147 0.96 -8.26 -2.26
N ARG A 148 0.01 -9.03 -2.78
CA ARG A 148 -1.17 -9.47 -2.01
C ARG A 148 -1.33 -10.97 -2.08
N ALA A 149 -1.38 -11.60 -0.91
CA ALA A 149 -1.55 -13.04 -0.78
C ALA A 149 -2.83 -13.55 -1.46
N ARG A 150 -3.91 -12.75 -1.46
CA ARG A 150 -5.19 -13.14 -2.05
C ARG A 150 -5.11 -13.37 -3.57
N SER A 151 -4.41 -12.51 -4.29
CA SER A 151 -4.24 -12.61 -5.74
C SER A 151 -2.96 -13.33 -6.14
N GLY A 152 -2.06 -13.58 -5.19
CA GLY A 152 -0.77 -14.20 -5.44
C GLY A 152 0.17 -13.33 -6.29
N THR A 153 -0.13 -12.03 -6.45
CA THR A 153 0.64 -11.14 -7.33
C THR A 153 0.83 -9.74 -6.74
N LYS A 154 1.67 -8.92 -7.41
CA LYS A 154 1.78 -7.49 -7.13
C LYS A 154 0.59 -6.77 -7.75
N GLU A 155 -0.14 -6.05 -6.91
CA GLU A 155 -1.27 -5.23 -7.33
C GLU A 155 -0.89 -3.75 -7.34
N ASP A 156 -1.37 -3.04 -8.35
CA ASP A 156 -1.34 -1.58 -8.40
C ASP A 156 -2.61 -0.99 -7.76
N ILE A 157 -2.72 0.34 -7.81
CA ILE A 157 -3.87 1.06 -7.25
C ILE A 157 -5.14 0.77 -8.04
N TYR A 158 -5.05 0.66 -9.38
CA TYR A 158 -6.20 0.40 -10.24
C TYR A 158 -6.86 -0.94 -9.92
N LYS A 159 -6.06 -2.00 -9.85
CA LYS A 159 -6.55 -3.32 -9.42
C LYS A 159 -7.13 -3.26 -8.02
N ARG A 160 -6.48 -2.58 -7.08
CA ARG A 160 -7.01 -2.47 -5.72
C ARG A 160 -8.37 -1.79 -5.66
N VAL A 161 -8.57 -0.73 -6.44
CA VAL A 161 -9.84 -0.01 -6.53
C VAL A 161 -10.91 -0.90 -7.17
N ASN A 162 -10.61 -1.59 -8.26
CA ASN A 162 -11.56 -2.51 -8.90
C ASN A 162 -11.94 -3.70 -8.01
N ASP A 163 -10.99 -4.27 -7.28
CA ASP A 163 -11.30 -5.28 -6.26
C ASP A 163 -12.27 -4.75 -5.19
N CYS A 164 -12.25 -3.44 -4.89
CA CYS A 164 -13.23 -2.83 -3.99
C CYS A 164 -14.61 -2.64 -4.66
N PHE A 165 -14.66 -2.25 -5.94
CA PHE A 165 -15.93 -2.18 -6.69
C PHE A 165 -16.63 -3.53 -6.73
N GLU A 166 -15.90 -4.58 -7.09
CA GLU A 166 -16.45 -5.94 -7.21
C GLU A 166 -16.93 -6.51 -5.88
N ARG A 167 -16.30 -6.13 -4.76
CA ARG A 167 -16.51 -6.78 -3.47
C ARG A 167 -17.28 -5.91 -2.48
N SER A 168 -16.71 -4.75 -2.16
CA SER A 168 -17.30 -3.83 -1.19
C SER A 168 -18.51 -3.10 -1.74
N LEU A 169 -18.56 -2.85 -3.05
CA LEU A 169 -19.70 -2.19 -3.68
C LEU A 169 -20.57 -3.17 -4.49
N ASN A 170 -20.31 -4.47 -4.36
CA ASN A 170 -21.02 -5.56 -5.03
C ASN A 170 -21.34 -5.27 -6.51
N GLY A 171 -20.34 -4.73 -7.21
CA GLY A 171 -20.52 -4.11 -8.52
C GLY A 171 -19.62 -4.70 -9.60
N GLN A 172 -19.44 -3.92 -10.66
CA GLN A 172 -18.55 -4.23 -11.78
C GLN A 172 -17.30 -3.35 -11.74
N PRO A 173 -16.17 -3.82 -12.28
CA PRO A 173 -14.96 -3.02 -12.36
C PRO A 173 -15.17 -1.76 -13.20
N LEU A 174 -14.49 -0.70 -12.79
CA LEU A 174 -14.43 0.56 -13.52
C LEU A 174 -13.24 0.52 -14.50
N ASP A 175 -13.45 1.00 -15.73
CA ASP A 175 -12.40 1.07 -16.73
C ASP A 175 -11.21 1.89 -16.19
N THR A 176 -10.01 1.31 -16.28
CA THR A 176 -8.80 1.92 -15.74
C THR A 176 -8.39 3.19 -16.47
N ALA A 177 -8.81 3.35 -17.73
CA ALA A 177 -8.60 4.56 -18.52
C ALA A 177 -9.68 5.64 -18.28
N SER A 178 -10.78 5.31 -17.59
CA SER A 178 -11.89 6.24 -17.37
C SER A 178 -11.47 7.47 -16.55
N ARG A 179 -12.14 8.59 -16.82
CA ARG A 179 -11.94 9.84 -16.07
C ARG A 179 -12.14 9.64 -14.57
N GLU A 180 -13.14 8.85 -14.19
CA GLU A 180 -13.50 8.55 -12.81
C GLU A 180 -12.40 7.75 -12.10
N MET A 181 -11.86 6.70 -12.74
CA MET A 181 -10.76 5.93 -12.16
C MET A 181 -9.51 6.79 -12.01
N GLN A 182 -9.18 7.58 -13.03
CA GLN A 182 -8.01 8.47 -12.99
C GLN A 182 -8.14 9.52 -11.87
N ALA A 183 -9.36 10.02 -11.61
CA ALA A 183 -9.60 10.94 -10.51
C ALA A 183 -9.50 10.25 -9.13
N ILE A 184 -10.08 9.04 -8.97
CA ILE A 184 -9.97 8.24 -7.74
C ILE A 184 -8.50 7.96 -7.42
N ARG A 185 -7.72 7.49 -8.40
CA ARG A 185 -6.28 7.27 -8.24
C ARG A 185 -5.56 8.55 -7.82
N ALA A 186 -5.77 9.65 -8.54
CA ALA A 186 -5.11 10.92 -8.25
C ALA A 186 -5.36 11.38 -6.82
N TYR A 187 -6.60 11.23 -6.31
CA TYR A 187 -6.94 11.57 -4.94
C TYR A 187 -6.25 10.66 -3.92
N ILE A 188 -6.30 9.34 -4.11
CA ILE A 188 -5.66 8.37 -3.21
C ILE A 188 -4.14 8.56 -3.16
N GLU A 189 -3.50 8.79 -4.30
CA GLU A 189 -2.06 9.09 -4.37
C GLU A 189 -1.73 10.43 -3.72
N PHE A 190 -2.55 11.47 -3.95
CA PHE A 190 -2.37 12.76 -3.31
C PHE A 190 -2.39 12.64 -1.78
N LEU A 191 -3.33 11.89 -1.20
CA LEU A 191 -3.41 11.70 0.24
C LEU A 191 -2.13 11.08 0.84
N GLY A 192 -1.51 10.14 0.14
CA GLY A 192 -0.27 9.50 0.61
C GLY A 192 1.01 10.23 0.19
N SER A 193 0.93 11.36 -0.52
CA SER A 193 2.09 12.02 -1.15
C SER A 193 3.10 12.58 -0.14
N ASN A 194 2.68 12.81 1.10
CA ASN A 194 3.56 13.28 2.18
C ASN A 194 4.27 12.13 2.93
N MET A 195 4.05 10.88 2.55
CA MET A 195 4.71 9.73 3.17
C MET A 195 5.99 9.32 2.41
N PRO A 196 7.11 9.07 3.11
CA PRO A 196 8.30 8.52 2.49
C PRO A 196 8.03 7.17 1.83
N LYS A 197 8.74 6.87 0.73
CA LYS A 197 8.53 5.62 -0.01
C LYS A 197 8.83 4.42 0.89
N GLY A 198 7.95 3.42 0.88
CA GLY A 198 8.06 2.21 1.68
C GLY A 198 7.54 2.32 3.12
N GLU A 199 7.30 3.54 3.62
CA GLU A 199 6.80 3.74 4.99
C GLU A 199 5.28 3.64 5.08
N LYS A 200 4.79 3.20 6.25
CA LYS A 200 3.36 3.18 6.56
C LYS A 200 2.98 4.43 7.33
N ALA A 201 1.87 5.04 6.97
CA ALA A 201 1.27 6.12 7.74
C ALA A 201 0.87 5.60 9.13
N HIS A 202 1.30 6.30 10.18
CA HIS A 202 0.87 6.01 11.54
C HIS A 202 -0.64 6.21 11.67
N GLY A 203 -1.34 5.20 12.18
CA GLY A 203 -2.80 5.21 12.22
C GLY A 203 -3.48 4.72 10.94
N SER A 204 -2.74 4.13 9.99
CA SER A 204 -3.31 3.59 8.75
C SER A 204 -4.01 2.24 8.95
N GLY A 205 -5.03 1.97 8.14
CA GLY A 205 -5.85 0.76 8.25
C GLY A 205 -6.85 0.83 9.41
N LEU A 206 -7.09 -0.32 10.05
CA LEU A 206 -7.90 -0.42 11.26
C LEU A 206 -6.98 -0.61 12.46
N LYS A 207 -7.35 -0.08 13.62
CA LYS A 207 -6.63 -0.36 14.86
C LYS A 207 -6.76 -1.84 15.20
N ASP A 208 -5.65 -2.45 15.57
CA ASP A 208 -5.66 -3.86 15.94
C ASP A 208 -6.47 -4.10 17.20
N LEU A 209 -7.17 -5.23 17.20
CA LEU A 209 -7.99 -5.70 18.30
C LEU A 209 -7.47 -7.10 18.68
N PRO A 210 -7.22 -7.36 19.97
CA PRO A 210 -6.86 -8.70 20.41
C PRO A 210 -7.93 -9.72 20.03
N TYR A 211 -7.49 -10.93 19.68
CA TYR A 211 -8.42 -12.04 19.46
C TYR A 211 -9.03 -12.47 20.79
N LEU A 212 -10.27 -12.94 20.72
CA LEU A 212 -10.91 -13.61 21.84
C LEU A 212 -10.37 -15.05 21.92
N ASP A 213 -10.25 -15.56 23.14
CA ASP A 213 -9.99 -16.97 23.47
C ASP A 213 -11.23 -17.87 23.30
N ARG A 214 -12.32 -17.30 22.76
CA ARG A 214 -13.59 -17.95 22.51
C ARG A 214 -14.18 -17.53 21.16
N ALA A 215 -15.15 -18.30 20.69
CA ALA A 215 -15.92 -17.93 19.50
C ALA A 215 -16.74 -16.63 19.71
N ALA A 216 -17.02 -15.94 18.61
CA ALA A 216 -18.02 -14.88 18.57
C ALA A 216 -19.42 -15.46 18.82
N ASP A 217 -20.25 -14.72 19.57
CA ASP A 217 -21.58 -15.16 20.00
C ASP A 217 -22.66 -14.30 19.31
N PRO A 218 -23.39 -14.84 18.32
CA PRO A 218 -24.41 -14.10 17.58
C PRO A 218 -25.59 -13.63 18.46
N ALA A 219 -25.95 -14.36 19.52
CA ALA A 219 -27.03 -13.95 20.40
C ALA A 219 -26.65 -12.69 21.19
N LYS A 220 -25.41 -12.64 21.69
CA LYS A 220 -24.86 -11.40 22.29
C LYS A 220 -24.68 -10.29 21.25
N GLY A 221 -24.26 -10.64 20.03
CA GLY A 221 -24.15 -9.70 18.93
C GLY A 221 -25.48 -9.03 18.57
N LYS A 222 -26.58 -9.80 18.57
CA LYS A 222 -27.94 -9.27 18.38
C LYS A 222 -28.30 -8.23 19.43
N LEU A 223 -28.05 -8.52 20.70
CA LEU A 223 -28.30 -7.55 21.78
C LEU A 223 -27.49 -6.26 21.58
N VAL A 224 -26.22 -6.36 21.19
CA VAL A 224 -25.39 -5.18 20.88
C VAL A 224 -26.00 -4.40 19.71
N TYR A 225 -26.43 -5.09 18.66
CA TYR A 225 -27.04 -4.47 17.48
C TYR A 225 -28.31 -3.69 17.82
N GLU A 226 -29.24 -4.33 18.52
CA GLU A 226 -30.53 -3.74 18.90
C GLU A 226 -30.35 -2.49 19.77
N ASN A 227 -29.35 -2.50 20.65
CA ASN A 227 -29.12 -1.38 21.57
C ASN A 227 -28.26 -0.25 20.97
N LEU A 228 -27.32 -0.54 20.07
CA LEU A 228 -26.30 0.44 19.65
C LEU A 228 -26.28 0.75 18.15
N CYS A 229 -26.91 -0.06 17.31
CA CYS A 229 -26.75 0.03 15.85
C CYS A 229 -28.08 0.19 15.11
N GLN A 230 -29.14 -0.43 15.61
CA GLN A 230 -30.44 -0.54 14.95
C GLN A 230 -31.09 0.81 14.66
N SER A 231 -30.93 1.81 15.53
CA SER A 231 -31.53 3.15 15.34
C SER A 231 -31.11 3.80 14.02
N CYS A 232 -29.89 3.55 13.57
CA CYS A 232 -29.35 4.05 12.31
C CYS A 232 -29.48 3.03 11.17
N HIS A 233 -29.05 1.80 11.43
CA HIS A 233 -28.94 0.77 10.38
C HIS A 233 -30.21 -0.04 10.14
N GLN A 234 -31.29 0.25 10.88
CA GLN A 234 -32.62 -0.36 10.81
C GLN A 234 -32.67 -1.82 11.31
N PRO A 235 -33.84 -2.36 11.71
CA PRO A 235 -33.93 -3.69 12.33
C PRO A 235 -33.35 -4.84 11.49
N ASN A 236 -33.41 -4.74 10.16
CA ASN A 236 -32.90 -5.75 9.23
C ASN A 236 -31.62 -5.30 8.53
N GLY A 237 -30.88 -4.32 9.08
CA GLY A 237 -29.61 -3.87 8.52
C GLY A 237 -29.72 -3.25 7.13
N GLU A 238 -30.92 -2.87 6.70
CA GLU A 238 -31.21 -2.32 5.37
C GLU A 238 -30.67 -0.90 5.18
N GLY A 239 -30.32 -0.23 6.28
CA GLY A 239 -29.87 1.16 6.26
C GLY A 239 -30.96 2.15 5.88
N VAL A 240 -30.58 3.40 5.70
CA VAL A 240 -31.48 4.50 5.35
C VAL A 240 -30.88 5.29 4.20
N PHE A 241 -31.60 5.38 3.08
CA PHE A 241 -31.21 6.27 1.98
C PHE A 241 -31.43 7.73 2.35
N ASN A 242 -30.68 8.62 1.73
CA ASN A 242 -30.97 10.05 1.76
C ASN A 242 -32.31 10.37 1.08
N GLU A 243 -32.83 11.59 1.25
CA GLU A 243 -34.14 12.01 0.74
C GLU A 243 -34.29 11.83 -0.79
N THR A 244 -33.20 12.01 -1.54
CA THR A 244 -33.19 11.83 -3.00
C THR A 244 -33.12 10.37 -3.43
N GLY A 245 -32.89 9.44 -2.49
CA GLY A 245 -32.74 8.02 -2.74
C GLY A 245 -31.56 7.69 -3.64
N THR A 246 -30.49 8.48 -3.60
CA THR A 246 -29.29 8.35 -4.46
C THR A 246 -28.09 7.73 -3.75
N GLU A 247 -28.05 7.83 -2.42
CA GLU A 247 -26.98 7.25 -1.59
C GLU A 247 -27.49 7.00 -0.17
N TYR A 248 -26.80 6.14 0.57
CA TYR A 248 -27.12 5.89 1.98
C TYR A 248 -26.72 7.06 2.88
N LEU A 249 -27.65 7.49 3.73
CA LEU A 249 -27.36 8.27 4.95
C LEU A 249 -26.73 7.35 6.00
N TYR A 250 -27.36 6.18 6.22
CA TYR A 250 -26.81 5.09 7.02
C TYR A 250 -26.71 3.85 6.14
N PRO A 251 -25.51 3.27 5.92
CA PRO A 251 -25.33 2.21 4.94
C PRO A 251 -26.04 0.92 5.35
N ALA A 252 -26.51 0.17 4.36
CA ALA A 252 -26.89 -1.22 4.56
C ALA A 252 -25.70 -2.02 5.08
N LEU A 253 -25.93 -2.86 6.10
CA LEU A 253 -24.91 -3.71 6.70
C LEU A 253 -24.94 -5.12 6.12
N TRP A 254 -26.11 -5.62 5.74
CA TRP A 254 -26.29 -6.91 5.07
C TRP A 254 -27.46 -6.87 4.08
N GLY A 255 -27.75 -7.99 3.45
CA GLY A 255 -28.79 -8.10 2.41
C GLY A 255 -28.30 -7.68 1.02
N PRO A 256 -29.21 -7.63 0.03
CA PRO A 256 -28.85 -7.48 -1.39
C PRO A 256 -28.20 -6.14 -1.75
N HIS A 257 -28.31 -5.13 -0.88
CA HIS A 257 -27.79 -3.78 -1.12
C HIS A 257 -26.48 -3.48 -0.37
N SER A 258 -25.92 -4.46 0.35
CA SER A 258 -24.64 -4.34 1.07
C SER A 258 -23.45 -4.86 0.24
N TYR A 259 -22.27 -4.89 0.86
CA TYR A 259 -21.08 -5.56 0.35
C TYR A 259 -21.25 -7.09 0.32
N ASN A 260 -20.53 -7.77 -0.58
CA ASN A 260 -20.58 -9.23 -0.67
C ASN A 260 -19.56 -9.94 0.24
N ASP A 261 -19.62 -11.27 0.26
CA ASP A 261 -18.75 -12.14 1.04
C ASP A 261 -17.26 -12.08 0.65
N GLY A 262 -16.96 -11.58 -0.54
CA GLY A 262 -15.62 -11.27 -1.01
C GLY A 262 -14.97 -10.05 -0.33
N ALA A 263 -15.77 -9.19 0.31
CA ALA A 263 -15.30 -7.93 0.89
C ALA A 263 -14.38 -8.18 2.09
N GLY A 264 -13.42 -7.26 2.29
CA GLY A 264 -12.52 -7.33 3.44
C GLY A 264 -13.26 -7.22 4.77
N LEU A 265 -14.33 -6.42 4.79
CA LEU A 265 -15.14 -6.13 5.97
C LEU A 265 -16.14 -7.26 6.31
N TYR A 266 -16.44 -8.16 5.38
CA TYR A 266 -17.22 -9.38 5.66
C TYR A 266 -16.52 -10.31 6.68
N ARG A 267 -15.20 -10.18 6.83
CA ARG A 267 -14.43 -10.96 7.81
C ARG A 267 -14.69 -10.41 9.22
N ILE A 268 -15.21 -11.26 10.10
CA ILE A 268 -15.54 -10.93 11.50
C ILE A 268 -14.39 -10.21 12.21
N SER A 269 -13.13 -10.63 12.01
CA SER A 269 -11.97 -9.99 12.65
C SER A 269 -11.73 -8.55 12.17
N ASN A 270 -11.98 -8.25 10.90
CA ASN A 270 -11.90 -6.89 10.38
C ASN A 270 -13.11 -6.06 10.79
N PHE A 271 -14.32 -6.64 10.72
CA PHE A 271 -15.53 -5.97 11.14
C PHE A 271 -15.48 -5.59 12.62
N ALA A 272 -14.98 -6.48 13.50
CA ALA A 272 -14.83 -6.19 14.92
C ALA A 272 -13.89 -5.01 15.19
N LYS A 273 -12.75 -4.92 14.47
CA LYS A 273 -11.84 -3.77 14.55
C LYS A 273 -12.54 -2.49 14.09
N TYR A 274 -13.26 -2.56 12.97
CA TYR A 274 -13.99 -1.41 12.44
C TYR A 274 -15.06 -0.93 13.41
N ALA A 275 -15.96 -1.82 13.83
CA ALA A 275 -17.05 -1.51 14.74
C ALA A 275 -16.54 -0.98 16.08
N LYS A 276 -15.52 -1.61 16.70
CA LYS A 276 -15.02 -1.20 18.02
C LYS A 276 -14.44 0.21 18.05
N TYR A 277 -13.77 0.63 16.97
CA TYR A 277 -13.03 1.90 16.95
C TYR A 277 -13.70 3.00 16.13
N ASN A 278 -14.73 2.67 15.36
CA ASN A 278 -15.39 3.62 14.47
C ASN A 278 -16.92 3.64 14.59
N MET A 279 -17.51 2.80 15.46
CA MET A 279 -18.95 2.77 15.71
C MET A 279 -19.26 2.67 17.22
N PRO A 280 -20.40 3.18 17.69
CA PRO A 280 -21.33 4.06 16.98
C PRO A 280 -20.67 5.40 16.58
N HIS A 281 -21.15 6.00 15.50
CA HIS A 281 -20.76 7.37 15.14
C HIS A 281 -21.60 8.35 15.97
N GLY A 282 -21.05 8.79 17.10
CA GLY A 282 -21.73 9.67 18.07
C GLY A 282 -22.09 8.94 19.35
#